data_AF-F0R8I6-F1
#
_entry.id   AF-F0R8I6-F1
#
_cell.length_a   1.000
_cell.length_b   1.000
_cell.length_c   1.000
_cell.angle_alpha   90.00
_cell.angle_beta   90.00
_cell.angle_gamma   90.00
#
_symmetry.space_group_name_H-M   'P 1'
#
loop_
_entity.id
_entity.type
_entity.pdbx_description
1 polymer ?
#
loop_
_entity_poly.entity_id
_entity_poly.type
_entity_poly.pdbx_seq_one_letter_code
_entity_poly.pdbx_strand_id
1 'polypeptide(L)'
;MTQFANTPGIPKEDADKLFAAGVSFLSNKAFSSAYVCFDRIPAKDFKLLYNKALCCFMVEWYDECHRLLCEAERLVPMNVGHGTERLPEAFLRYLHDEESPFCPMPQGTPEPLAYTRILRLKAEAACKQHLYGELKAISFRLGGKYKHIETLINTSCNNDDQ
;
A
#
# COMPACT_ATOMS: atom_id res chain seq x y z
N MET A 1 33.71 -16.18 26.23
CA MET A 1 33.76 -14.98 25.37
C MET A 1 33.19 -15.37 24.02
N THR A 2 32.03 -14.86 23.66
CA THR A 2 31.50 -14.97 22.29
C THR A 2 30.76 -13.67 22.01
N GLN A 3 31.38 -12.83 21.18
CA GLN A 3 30.85 -11.56 20.73
C GLN A 3 29.59 -11.79 19.90
N PHE A 4 28.48 -11.15 20.29
CA PHE A 4 27.38 -10.92 19.38
C PHE A 4 27.84 -9.89 18.35
N ALA A 5 27.94 -10.31 17.09
CA ALA A 5 28.22 -9.42 15.98
C ALA A 5 27.05 -8.42 15.88
N ASN A 6 27.28 -7.19 16.35
CA ASN A 6 26.46 -6.04 15.99
C ASN A 6 26.68 -5.80 14.50
N THR A 7 25.82 -6.36 13.65
CA THR A 7 25.67 -5.87 12.28
C THR A 7 25.33 -4.38 12.41
N PRO A 8 26.15 -3.45 11.88
CA PRO A 8 25.84 -2.04 12.01
C PRO A 8 24.57 -1.78 11.20
N GLY A 9 23.45 -1.58 11.89
CA GLY A 9 22.24 -1.08 11.25
C GLY A 9 22.54 0.26 10.61
N ILE A 10 21.91 0.54 9.47
CA ILE A 10 21.97 1.88 8.86
C ILE A 10 21.48 2.89 9.90
N PRO A 11 22.19 4.02 10.12
CA PRO A 11 21.71 5.08 11.00
C PRO A 11 20.29 5.52 10.62
N LYS A 12 19.46 5.84 11.62
CA LYS A 12 18.06 6.25 11.38
C LYS A 12 17.95 7.40 10.38
N GLU A 13 18.84 8.38 10.47
CA GLU A 13 18.87 9.52 9.54
C GLU A 13 19.10 9.08 8.09
N ASP A 14 19.97 8.09 7.87
CA ASP A 14 20.24 7.54 6.54
C ASP A 14 19.07 6.70 6.03
N ALA A 15 18.37 5.99 6.93
CA ALA A 15 17.12 5.29 6.59
C ALA A 15 16.00 6.28 6.19
N ASP A 16 15.86 7.40 6.90
CA ASP A 16 14.87 8.44 6.58
C ASP A 16 15.18 9.11 5.23
N LYS A 17 16.47 9.38 4.94
CA LYS A 17 16.92 9.88 3.63
C LYS A 17 16.63 8.88 2.50
N LEU A 18 16.93 7.60 2.72
CA LEU A 18 16.63 6.53 1.75
C LEU A 18 15.12 6.43 1.50
N PHE A 19 14.30 6.53 2.56
CA PHE A 19 12.85 6.48 2.43
C PHE A 19 12.33 7.66 1.60
N ALA A 20 12.78 8.88 1.92
CA ALA A 20 12.39 10.08 1.19
C ALA A 20 12.81 10.03 -0.28
N ALA A 21 14.03 9.55 -0.56
CA ALA A 21 14.50 9.33 -1.92
C ALA A 21 13.64 8.29 -2.66
N GLY A 22 13.30 7.17 -2.01
CA GLY A 22 12.42 6.14 -2.57
C GLY A 22 11.04 6.69 -2.92
N VAL A 23 10.43 7.47 -2.04
CA VAL A 23 9.13 8.14 -2.32
C VAL A 23 9.25 9.10 -3.49
N SER A 24 10.31 9.89 -3.57
CA SER A 24 10.55 10.79 -4.70
C SER A 24 10.70 10.03 -6.03
N PHE A 25 11.48 8.95 -6.05
CA PHE A 25 11.59 8.09 -7.24
C PHE A 25 10.25 7.49 -7.65
N LEU A 26 9.46 7.01 -6.69
CA LEU A 26 8.14 6.43 -6.97
C LEU A 26 7.19 7.46 -7.58
N SER A 27 7.14 8.68 -7.03
CA SER A 27 6.37 9.80 -7.59
C SER A 27 6.79 10.16 -9.02
N ASN A 28 8.07 9.95 -9.37
CA ASN A 28 8.61 10.15 -10.72
C ASN A 28 8.55 8.89 -11.60
N LYS A 29 7.84 7.83 -11.17
CA LYS A 29 7.71 6.55 -11.88
C LYS A 29 9.03 5.79 -12.09
N ALA A 30 10.07 6.10 -11.31
CA ALA A 30 11.34 5.39 -11.31
C ALA A 30 11.28 4.19 -10.35
N PHE A 31 10.42 3.21 -10.65
CA PHE A 31 10.05 2.12 -9.73
C PHE A 31 11.23 1.26 -9.27
N SER A 32 12.16 0.92 -10.18
CA SER A 32 13.34 0.13 -9.84
C SER A 32 14.26 0.87 -8.85
N SER A 33 14.51 2.16 -9.07
CA SER A 33 15.32 2.99 -8.17
C SER A 33 14.63 3.15 -6.81
N ALA A 34 13.31 3.36 -6.81
CA ALA A 34 12.52 3.43 -5.59
C ALA A 34 12.62 2.13 -4.78
N TYR A 35 12.45 0.97 -5.44
CA TYR A 35 12.56 -0.34 -4.79
C TYR A 35 13.93 -0.54 -4.13
N VAL A 36 15.03 -0.21 -4.84
CA VAL A 36 16.40 -0.31 -4.29
C VAL A 36 16.60 0.58 -3.07
N CYS A 37 16.01 1.78 -3.04
CA CYS A 37 16.05 2.63 -1.85
C CYS A 37 15.35 1.97 -0.65
N PHE A 38 14.15 1.44 -0.87
CA PHE A 38 13.37 0.81 0.19
C PHE A 38 13.96 -0.52 0.66
N ASP A 39 14.54 -1.32 -0.23
CA ASP A 39 15.12 -2.63 0.09
C ASP A 39 16.35 -2.53 1.01
N ARG A 40 17.04 -1.39 0.98
CA ARG A 40 18.17 -1.11 1.88
C ARG A 40 17.73 -0.78 3.31
N ILE A 41 16.46 -0.48 3.57
CA ILE A 41 15.99 -0.08 4.90
C ILE A 41 15.69 -1.35 5.72
N PRO A 42 16.42 -1.60 6.83
CA PRO A 42 16.29 -2.85 7.59
C PRO A 42 15.04 -2.92 8.47
N ALA A 43 14.59 -1.77 9.00
CA ALA A 43 13.41 -1.72 9.85
C ALA A 43 12.14 -1.76 8.99
N LYS A 44 11.34 -2.81 9.17
CA LYS A 44 10.08 -2.97 8.45
C LYS A 44 8.93 -2.29 9.20
N ASP A 45 8.39 -1.24 8.61
CA ASP A 45 7.11 -0.66 9.00
C ASP A 45 6.08 -0.79 7.84
N PHE A 46 4.80 -0.58 8.14
CA PHE A 46 3.73 -0.74 7.14
C PHE A 46 3.85 0.23 5.96
N LYS A 47 4.45 1.42 6.13
CA LYS A 47 4.61 2.42 5.06
C LYS A 47 5.73 2.01 4.11
N LEU A 48 6.83 1.50 4.65
CA LEU A 48 7.93 0.93 3.87
C LEU A 48 7.44 -0.25 3.04
N LEU A 49 6.74 -1.19 3.67
CA LEU A 49 6.19 -2.36 2.99
C LEU A 49 5.18 -1.97 1.91
N TYR A 50 4.29 -1.02 2.18
CA TYR A 50 3.36 -0.49 1.18
C TYR A 50 4.10 0.10 -0.02
N ASN A 51 5.12 0.93 0.19
CA ASN A 51 5.84 1.55 -0.92
C ASN A 51 6.64 0.52 -1.74
N LYS A 52 7.23 -0.50 -1.10
CA LYS A 52 7.81 -1.65 -1.82
C LYS A 52 6.76 -2.37 -2.65
N ALA A 53 5.59 -2.66 -2.07
CA ALA A 53 4.50 -3.32 -2.75
C ALA A 53 4.00 -2.52 -3.95
N LEU A 54 3.94 -1.19 -3.83
CA LEU A 54 3.57 -0.30 -4.92
C LEU A 54 4.61 -0.36 -6.06
N CYS A 55 5.91 -0.38 -5.75
CA CYS A 55 6.92 -0.65 -6.78
C CYS A 55 6.67 -1.98 -7.50
N CYS A 56 6.43 -3.06 -6.75
CA CYS A 56 6.15 -4.39 -7.31
C CYS A 56 4.90 -4.39 -8.21
N PHE A 57 3.82 -3.73 -7.78
CA PHE A 57 2.58 -3.63 -8.57
C PHE A 57 2.82 -2.96 -9.92
N MET A 58 3.58 -1.86 -9.92
CA MET A 58 3.85 -1.07 -11.13
C MET A 58 4.73 -1.79 -12.15
N VAL A 59 5.45 -2.84 -11.74
CA VAL A 59 6.24 -3.70 -12.62
C VAL A 59 5.62 -5.09 -12.80
N GLU A 60 4.32 -5.23 -12.48
CA GLU A 60 3.52 -6.45 -12.65
C GLU A 60 3.98 -7.66 -11.81
N TRP A 61 4.73 -7.41 -10.74
CA TRP A 61 5.13 -8.44 -9.77
C TRP A 61 4.05 -8.60 -8.68
N TYR A 62 2.90 -9.15 -9.08
CA TYR A 62 1.68 -9.12 -8.27
C TYR A 62 1.69 -10.03 -7.02
N ASP A 63 2.36 -11.18 -7.08
CA ASP A 63 2.51 -12.09 -5.94
C ASP A 63 3.29 -11.44 -4.79
N GLU A 64 4.44 -10.82 -5.10
CA GLU A 64 5.25 -10.11 -4.10
C GLU A 64 4.53 -8.85 -3.61
N CYS A 65 3.85 -8.13 -4.50
CA CYS A 65 3.01 -6.99 -4.12
C CYS A 65 1.97 -7.39 -3.06
N HIS A 66 1.20 -8.45 -3.31
CA HIS A 66 0.17 -8.92 -2.40
C HIS A 66 0.74 -9.45 -1.08
N ARG A 67 1.85 -10.19 -1.14
CA ARG A 67 2.56 -10.68 0.06
C ARG A 67 2.98 -9.51 0.97
N LEU A 68 3.60 -8.49 0.39
CA LEU A 68 4.04 -7.29 1.11
C LEU A 68 2.85 -6.50 1.69
N LEU A 69 1.73 -6.41 0.98
CA LEU A 69 0.52 -5.74 1.47
C LEU A 69 -0.14 -6.50 2.62
N CYS A 70 -0.15 -7.82 2.58
CA CYS A 70 -0.60 -8.66 3.70
C CYS A 70 0.29 -8.51 4.94
N GLU A 71 1.59 -8.27 4.77
CA GLU A 71 2.52 -7.98 5.87
C GLU A 71 2.28 -6.55 6.40
N ALA A 72 2.14 -5.56 5.51
CA ALA A 72 1.88 -4.17 5.85
C ALA A 72 0.57 -4.01 6.64
N GLU A 73 -0.51 -4.66 6.18
CA GLU A 73 -1.83 -4.62 6.83
C GLU A 73 -1.79 -5.11 8.28
N ARG A 74 -1.03 -6.18 8.56
CA ARG A 74 -0.87 -6.74 9.92
C ARG A 74 -0.11 -5.83 10.87
N LEU A 75 0.72 -4.92 10.33
CA LEU A 75 1.50 -3.96 11.11
C LEU A 75 0.73 -2.66 11.38
N VAL A 76 -0.45 -2.46 10.77
CA VAL A 76 -1.31 -1.33 11.09
C VAL A 76 -1.97 -1.57 12.46
N PRO A 77 -1.89 -0.62 13.41
CA PRO A 77 -2.52 -0.77 14.72
C PRO A 77 -4.05 -0.99 14.62
N MET A 78 -4.61 -1.91 15.41
CA MET A 78 -6.03 -2.31 15.34
C MET A 78 -7.02 -1.22 15.81
N ASN A 79 -6.57 -0.19 16.53
CA ASN A 79 -7.41 0.88 17.08
C ASN A 79 -7.58 2.08 16.14
N VAL A 80 -7.20 1.94 14.88
CA VAL A 80 -7.28 3.00 13.89
C VAL A 80 -8.73 3.11 13.42
N GLY A 81 -9.53 3.94 14.09
CA GLY A 81 -10.88 4.28 13.65
C GLY A 81 -10.88 4.83 12.21
N HIS A 82 -12.04 4.82 11.54
CA HIS A 82 -12.22 5.30 10.17
C HIS A 82 -11.94 6.82 10.06
N GLY A 83 -10.66 7.20 10.01
CA GLY A 83 -10.20 8.59 10.09
C GLY A 83 -10.50 9.44 8.85
N THR A 84 -11.10 8.87 7.79
CA THR A 84 -11.59 9.64 6.65
C THR A 84 -12.88 10.39 6.96
N GLU A 85 -13.64 10.00 7.99
CA GLU A 85 -14.95 10.59 8.35
C GLU A 85 -14.90 12.07 8.76
N ARG A 86 -13.70 12.64 8.93
CA ARG A 86 -13.50 14.06 9.30
C ARG A 86 -13.21 14.97 8.10
N LEU A 87 -13.11 14.43 6.89
CA LEU A 87 -12.87 15.25 5.70
C LEU A 87 -14.17 15.92 5.21
N PRO A 88 -14.10 17.16 4.71
CA PRO A 88 -15.24 17.77 4.02
C PRO A 88 -15.72 16.91 2.85
N GLU A 89 -17.04 16.92 2.58
CA GLU A 89 -17.69 16.07 1.57
C GLU A 89 -17.03 16.16 0.18
N ALA A 90 -16.58 17.34 -0.24
CA ALA A 90 -15.89 17.52 -1.51
C ALA A 90 -14.60 16.68 -1.62
N PHE A 91 -13.84 16.58 -0.53
CA PHE A 91 -12.63 15.75 -0.48
C PHE A 91 -12.96 14.26 -0.39
N LEU A 92 -14.04 13.90 0.31
CA LEU A 92 -14.52 12.51 0.35
C LEU A 92 -14.91 12.03 -1.04
N ARG A 93 -15.69 12.82 -1.78
CA ARG A 93 -16.05 12.50 -3.17
C ARG A 93 -14.82 12.34 -4.05
N TYR A 94 -13.87 13.28 -3.99
CA TYR A 94 -12.63 13.17 -4.75
C TYR A 94 -11.84 11.89 -4.39
N LEU A 95 -11.69 11.59 -3.09
CA LEU A 95 -11.02 10.38 -2.60
C LEU A 95 -11.68 9.08 -3.08
N HIS A 96 -13.01 9.04 -3.10
CA HIS A 96 -13.79 7.86 -3.46
C HIS A 96 -13.87 7.63 -4.98
N ASP A 97 -14.00 8.72 -5.74
CA ASP A 97 -14.36 8.66 -7.16
C ASP A 97 -13.17 8.86 -8.11
N GLU A 98 -12.20 9.69 -7.74
CA GLU A 98 -11.19 10.21 -8.68
C GLU A 98 -9.74 9.94 -8.25
N GLU A 99 -9.45 9.92 -6.94
CA GLU A 99 -8.07 9.78 -6.48
C GLU A 99 -7.52 8.41 -6.88
N SER A 100 -6.32 8.39 -7.47
CA SER A 100 -5.63 7.15 -7.85
C SER A 100 -5.22 6.33 -6.62
N PRO A 101 -5.38 4.98 -6.64
CA PRO A 101 -4.86 4.11 -5.59
C PRO A 101 -3.32 4.02 -5.61
N PHE A 102 -2.66 4.45 -6.68
CA PHE A 102 -1.23 4.27 -6.92
C PHE A 102 -0.36 5.43 -6.42
N CYS A 103 -0.72 6.00 -5.25
CA CYS A 103 0.02 7.10 -4.65
C CYS A 103 1.03 6.59 -3.62
N PRO A 104 2.32 6.99 -3.68
CA PRO A 104 3.28 6.67 -2.63
C PRO A 104 2.83 7.19 -1.26
N MET A 105 3.29 6.52 -0.20
CA MET A 105 2.94 6.82 1.18
C MET A 105 4.14 7.46 1.92
N PRO A 106 4.13 8.77 2.17
CA PRO A 106 5.13 9.43 3.00
C PRO A 106 5.13 8.92 4.45
N GLN A 107 6.26 9.07 5.16
CA GLN A 107 6.35 8.67 6.57
C GLN A 107 5.29 9.35 7.47
N GLY A 108 4.94 10.60 7.16
CA GLY A 108 3.93 11.37 7.89
C GLY A 108 2.47 11.00 7.61
N THR A 109 2.18 9.98 6.80
CA THR A 109 0.79 9.59 6.51
C THR A 109 0.09 9.09 7.78
N PRO A 110 -1.07 9.68 8.16
CA PRO A 110 -1.88 9.21 9.27
C PRO A 110 -2.31 7.76 9.09
N GLU A 111 -2.33 7.00 10.19
CA GLU A 111 -2.65 5.55 10.18
C GLU A 111 -3.98 5.20 9.48
N PRO A 112 -5.10 5.95 9.67
CA PRO A 112 -6.34 5.62 8.97
C PRO A 112 -6.25 5.76 7.44
N LEU A 113 -5.48 6.75 6.99
CA LEU A 113 -5.23 6.95 5.57
C LEU A 113 -4.27 5.89 5.03
N ALA A 114 -3.27 5.48 5.82
CA ALA A 114 -2.37 4.41 5.45
C ALA A 114 -3.09 3.08 5.28
N TYR A 115 -3.96 2.72 6.24
CA TYR A 115 -4.79 1.52 6.19
C TYR A 115 -5.68 1.50 4.94
N THR A 116 -6.38 2.61 4.68
CA THR A 116 -7.20 2.78 3.48
C THR A 116 -6.37 2.57 2.21
N ARG A 117 -5.19 3.18 2.11
CA ARG A 117 -4.30 3.03 0.94
C ARG A 117 -3.81 1.59 0.75
N ILE A 118 -3.41 0.93 1.85
CA ILE A 118 -3.02 -0.49 1.82
C ILE A 118 -4.17 -1.33 1.25
N LEU A 119 -5.38 -1.16 1.76
CA LEU A 119 -6.55 -1.91 1.29
C LEU A 119 -6.85 -1.64 -0.19
N ARG A 120 -6.78 -0.38 -0.63
CA ARG A 120 -7.03 -0.02 -2.04
C ARG A 120 -6.03 -0.68 -2.99
N LEU A 121 -4.73 -0.61 -2.70
CA LEU A 121 -3.73 -1.28 -3.54
C LEU A 121 -3.84 -2.82 -3.45
N LYS A 122 -4.22 -3.33 -2.29
CA LYS A 122 -4.42 -4.77 -2.08
C LYS A 122 -5.62 -5.30 -2.88
N ALA A 123 -6.68 -4.50 -3.05
CA ALA A 123 -7.80 -4.83 -3.93
C ALA A 123 -7.33 -4.99 -5.40
N GLU A 124 -6.49 -4.06 -5.89
CA GLU A 124 -5.90 -4.14 -7.22
C GLU A 124 -5.05 -5.42 -7.39
N ALA A 125 -4.14 -5.69 -6.43
CA ALA A 125 -3.29 -6.88 -6.46
C ALA A 125 -4.07 -8.19 -6.33
N ALA A 126 -5.15 -8.20 -5.53
CA ALA A 126 -6.05 -9.35 -5.41
C ALA A 126 -6.82 -9.59 -6.71
N CYS A 127 -7.31 -8.53 -7.36
CA CYS A 127 -7.98 -8.61 -8.65
C CYS A 127 -7.06 -9.20 -9.73
N LYS A 128 -5.81 -8.74 -9.81
CA LYS A 128 -4.81 -9.26 -10.77
C LYS A 128 -4.43 -10.72 -10.54
N GLN A 129 -4.68 -11.25 -9.34
CA GLN A 129 -4.45 -12.64 -8.97
C GLN A 129 -5.74 -13.46 -8.87
N HIS A 130 -6.88 -12.94 -9.33
CA HIS A 130 -8.18 -13.61 -9.28
C HIS A 130 -8.64 -14.00 -7.86
N LEU A 131 -8.17 -13.27 -6.84
CA LEU A 131 -8.57 -13.46 -5.44
C LEU A 131 -9.87 -12.72 -5.13
N TYR A 132 -10.96 -13.05 -5.83
CA TYR A 132 -12.21 -12.28 -5.79
C TYR A 132 -12.91 -12.27 -4.43
N GLY A 133 -12.75 -13.34 -3.64
CA GLY A 133 -13.26 -13.38 -2.25
C GLY A 133 -12.61 -12.31 -1.38
N GLU A 134 -11.29 -12.11 -1.55
CA GLU A 134 -10.55 -11.07 -0.84
C GLU A 134 -10.90 -9.68 -1.36
N LEU A 135 -11.03 -9.50 -2.68
CA LEU A 135 -11.49 -8.25 -3.27
C LEU A 135 -12.85 -7.79 -2.69
N LYS A 136 -13.83 -8.70 -2.62
CA LYS A 136 -15.14 -8.44 -2.01
C LYS A 136 -15.04 -8.12 -0.52
N ALA A 137 -14.21 -8.86 0.22
CA ALA A 137 -13.97 -8.58 1.64
C ALA A 137 -13.35 -7.19 1.87
N ILE A 138 -12.44 -6.76 0.98
CA ILE A 138 -11.84 -5.42 1.03
C ILE A 138 -12.89 -4.34 0.75
N SER A 139 -13.70 -4.49 -0.30
CA SER A 139 -14.81 -3.55 -0.59
C SER A 139 -15.73 -3.38 0.63
N PHE A 140 -16.15 -4.50 1.25
CA PHE A 140 -16.99 -4.47 2.45
C PHE A 140 -16.34 -3.69 3.60
N ARG A 141 -15.03 -3.92 3.86
CA ARG A 141 -14.28 -3.21 4.90
C ARG A 141 -14.12 -1.71 4.63
N LEU A 142 -14.13 -1.32 3.36
CA LEU A 142 -14.12 0.08 2.93
C LEU A 142 -15.52 0.67 2.77
N GLY A 143 -16.57 -0.11 3.09
CA GLY A 143 -17.97 0.31 3.04
C GLY A 143 -18.54 0.48 1.63
N GLY A 144 -17.93 -0.13 0.61
CA GLY A 144 -18.38 -0.03 -0.79
C GLY A 144 -18.33 1.38 -1.38
N LYS A 145 -17.50 2.27 -0.81
CA LYS A 145 -17.47 3.70 -1.17
C LYS A 145 -16.55 4.01 -2.34
N TYR A 146 -15.59 3.15 -2.65
CA TYR A 146 -14.53 3.45 -3.61
C TYR A 146 -14.89 2.95 -5.01
N LYS A 147 -15.23 3.88 -5.91
CA LYS A 147 -15.73 3.58 -7.26
C LYS A 147 -14.80 2.65 -8.06
N HIS A 148 -13.49 2.83 -7.95
CA HIS A 148 -12.51 1.97 -8.65
C HIS A 148 -12.62 0.50 -8.20
N ILE A 149 -12.75 0.22 -6.91
CA ILE A 149 -12.87 -1.14 -6.37
C ILE A 149 -14.19 -1.77 -6.80
N GLU A 150 -15.29 -1.03 -6.74
CA GLU A 150 -16.59 -1.52 -7.20
C GLU A 150 -16.58 -1.82 -8.71
N THR A 151 -15.84 -1.03 -9.48
CA THR A 151 -15.62 -1.30 -10.90
C THR A 151 -14.83 -2.60 -11.11
N LEU A 152 -13.75 -2.82 -10.36
CA LEU A 152 -12.99 -4.08 -10.42
C LEU A 152 -13.88 -5.29 -10.12
N ILE A 153 -14.74 -5.21 -9.10
CA ILE A 153 -15.67 -6.28 -8.74
C ILE A 153 -16.64 -6.57 -9.88
N ASN A 154 -17.25 -5.54 -10.46
CA ASN A 154 -18.22 -5.70 -11.54
C ASN A 154 -17.58 -6.27 -12.81
N THR A 155 -16.40 -5.77 -13.19
CA THR A 155 -15.69 -6.29 -14.37
C THR A 155 -15.20 -7.72 -14.17
N SER A 156 -14.72 -8.05 -12.97
CA SER A 156 -14.23 -9.39 -12.66
C SER A 156 -15.34 -10.44 -12.58
N CYS A 157 -16.47 -10.12 -11.94
CA CYS A 157 -17.63 -11.01 -11.87
C CYS A 157 -18.24 -11.28 -13.24
N ASN A 158 -18.21 -10.31 -14.17
CA ASN A 158 -18.74 -10.51 -15.52
C ASN A 158 -17.88 -11.44 -16.39
N ASN A 159 -16.60 -11.63 -16.05
CA ASN A 159 -15.69 -12.50 -16.80
C ASN A 159 -15.76 -13.97 -16.34
N ASP A 160 -16.40 -14.25 -15.19
CA ASP A 160 -16.61 -15.63 -14.69
C ASP A 160 -17.90 -16.27 -15.25
N ASP A 161 -18.76 -15.48 -15.92
CA ASP A 161 -20.04 -15.90 -16.52
C ASP A 161 -19.95 -16.21 -18.04
N GLN A 162 -18.73 -16.31 -18.60
CA GLN A 162 -18.48 -16.54 -20.04
C GLN A 162 -17.50 -17.68 -20.30
#